data_AF-A0AAW4KKC6-F1
#
_entry.id   AF-A0AAW4KKC6-F1
#
_cell.length_a   1.000
_cell.length_b   1.000
_cell.length_c   1.000
_cell.angle_alpha   90.00
_cell.angle_beta   90.00
_cell.angle_gamma   90.00
#
_symmetry.space_group_name_H-M   'P 1'
#
loop_
_entity.id
_entity.type
_entity.pdbx_description
1 polymer ?
#
loop_
_entity_poly.entity_id
_entity_poly.type
_entity_poly.pdbx_seq_one_letter_code
_entity_poly.pdbx_strand_id
1 'polypeptide(L)'
;ETLLDTLRNLEAMAADMFVVRHGDSGAAHFIAEHVCPNVAIINGGDGRHAHPTQGMLDMLTIRRHKGSFENLSVAIVGDILHSRVARS
;
A
#
# COMPACT_ATOMS: atom_id res chain seq x y z
N GLU A 1 8.70 -19.46 7.56
CA GLU A 1 8.15 -18.72 8.71
C GLU A 1 6.64 -18.68 8.54
N THR A 2 5.84 -18.90 9.58
CA THR A 2 4.39 -18.72 9.47
C THR A 2 4.04 -17.26 9.66
N LEU A 3 2.93 -16.81 9.08
CA LEU A 3 2.44 -15.43 9.24
C LEU A 3 2.20 -15.08 10.74
N LEU A 4 1.88 -16.10 11.54
CA LEU A 4 1.71 -16.00 12.99
C LEU A 4 3.03 -15.80 13.73
N ASP A 5 4.11 -16.47 13.31
CA ASP A 5 5.45 -16.27 13.87
C ASP A 5 5.95 -14.84 13.57
N THR A 6 5.65 -14.35 12.36
CA THR A 6 5.93 -12.95 11.99
C THR A 6 5.18 -11.97 12.90
N LEU A 7 3.89 -12.21 13.20
CA LEU A 7 3.13 -11.36 14.12
C LEU A 7 3.73 -11.32 15.52
N ARG A 8 4.10 -12.47 16.08
CA ARG A 8 4.74 -12.53 17.41
C ARG A 8 6.09 -11.83 17.45
N ASN A 9 6.87 -11.94 16.38
CA ASN A 9 8.10 -11.18 16.23
C ASN A 9 7.84 -9.67 16.16
N LEU A 10 6.83 -9.24 15.39
CA LEU A 10 6.47 -7.82 15.28
C LEU A 10 6.01 -7.22 16.62
N GLU A 11 5.20 -7.95 17.40
CA GLU A 11 4.79 -7.55 18.75
C GLU A 11 5.99 -7.42 19.71
N ALA A 12 6.95 -8.34 19.63
CA ALA A 12 8.13 -8.35 20.49
C ALA A 12 9.12 -7.21 20.18
N MET A 13 9.07 -6.62 18.98
CA MET A 13 9.96 -5.54 18.56
C MET A 13 9.60 -4.17 19.15
N ALA A 14 8.43 -4.03 19.79
CA ALA A 14 7.95 -2.79 20.43
C ALA A 14 8.05 -1.54 19.53
N ALA A 15 7.82 -1.71 18.22
CA ALA A 15 7.82 -0.61 17.26
C ALA A 15 6.41 0.00 17.13
N ASP A 16 6.33 1.32 16.96
CA ASP A 16 5.06 2.02 16.77
C ASP A 16 4.48 1.86 15.36
N MET A 17 5.29 1.48 14.37
CA MET A 17 4.88 1.36 12.97
C MET A 17 5.74 0.38 12.16
N PHE A 18 5.11 -0.37 11.25
CA PHE A 18 5.78 -1.20 10.24
C PHE A 18 5.39 -0.84 8.82
N VAL A 19 6.38 -0.87 7.91
CA VAL A 19 6.16 -0.83 6.45
C VAL A 19 6.28 -2.25 5.91
N VAL A 20 5.20 -2.79 5.36
CA VAL A 20 5.13 -4.18 4.91
C VAL A 20 5.14 -4.24 3.40
N ARG A 21 6.05 -5.05 2.82
CA ARG A 21 6.04 -5.41 1.40
C ARG A 21 6.10 -6.94 1.29
N HIS A 22 5.09 -7.55 0.68
CA HIS A 22 4.97 -9.00 0.62
C HIS A 22 4.49 -9.51 -0.75
N GLY A 23 4.87 -10.73 -1.11
CA GLY A 23 4.47 -11.34 -2.39
C GLY A 23 2.99 -11.73 -2.45
N ASP A 24 2.43 -12.11 -1.31
CA ASP A 24 1.03 -12.50 -1.19
C ASP A 24 0.12 -11.28 -1.07
N SER A 25 -0.99 -11.33 -1.81
CA SER A 25 -2.02 -10.29 -1.77
C SER A 25 -2.75 -10.37 -0.42
N GLY A 26 -2.97 -9.23 0.22
CA GLY A 26 -3.67 -9.12 1.51
C GLY A 26 -2.78 -9.26 2.75
N ALA A 27 -1.48 -9.53 2.60
CA ALA A 27 -0.60 -9.75 3.75
C ALA A 27 -0.51 -8.53 4.69
N ALA A 28 -0.40 -7.31 4.14
CA ALA A 28 -0.37 -6.08 4.93
C ALA A 28 -1.71 -5.85 5.66
N HIS A 29 -2.83 -6.20 5.02
CA HIS A 29 -4.16 -6.07 5.62
C HIS A 29 -4.34 -7.08 6.76
N PHE A 30 -3.97 -8.34 6.54
CA PHE A 30 -3.99 -9.37 7.57
C PHE A 30 -3.16 -8.97 8.79
N ILE A 31 -1.95 -8.46 8.59
CA ILE A 31 -1.10 -8.00 9.70
C ILE A 31 -1.80 -6.86 10.45
N ALA A 32 -2.38 -5.88 9.73
CA ALA A 32 -3.09 -4.76 10.33
C ALA A 32 -4.29 -5.20 11.19
N GLU A 33 -5.05 -6.21 10.79
CA GLU A 33 -6.17 -6.75 11.59
C GLU A 33 -5.75 -7.28 12.96
N HIS A 34 -4.49 -7.68 13.12
CA HIS A 34 -3.99 -8.31 14.35
C HIS A 34 -3.27 -7.33 15.27
N VAL A 35 -2.59 -6.31 14.73
CA VAL A 35 -1.72 -5.41 15.52
C VAL A 35 -2.25 -3.99 15.66
N CYS A 36 -3.21 -3.56 14.82
CA CYS A 36 -3.88 -2.28 15.01
C CYS A 36 -4.84 -2.35 16.20
N PRO A 37 -5.01 -1.26 16.98
CA PRO A 37 -4.48 0.09 16.74
C PRO A 37 -3.08 0.34 17.36
N ASN A 38 -2.50 -0.66 18.04
CA ASN A 38 -1.27 -0.47 18.82
C ASN A 38 -0.05 -0.20 17.93
N VAL A 39 -0.05 -0.76 16.72
CA VAL A 39 1.03 -0.59 15.75
C VAL A 39 0.44 -0.18 14.40
N ALA A 40 0.93 0.92 13.83
CA ALA A 40 0.51 1.37 12.51
C ALA A 40 1.12 0.51 11.40
N ILE A 41 0.33 0.12 10.39
CA ILE A 41 0.80 -0.65 9.25
C ILE A 41 0.70 0.17 7.97
N ILE A 42 1.83 0.36 7.30
CA ILE A 42 1.91 0.96 5.96
C ILE A 42 2.11 -0.15 4.94
N ASN A 43 1.16 -0.29 4.02
CA ASN A 43 1.30 -1.19 2.87
C ASN A 43 2.26 -0.57 1.83
N GLY A 44 3.47 -1.12 1.75
CA GLY A 44 4.49 -0.80 0.75
C GLY A 44 4.40 -1.62 -0.54
N GLY A 45 3.35 -2.43 -0.69
CA GLY A 45 3.03 -3.25 -1.85
C GLY A 45 2.82 -4.73 -1.48
N ASP A 46 1.63 -5.25 -1.76
CA ASP A 46 1.25 -6.64 -1.48
C ASP A 46 0.67 -7.35 -2.71
N GLY A 47 1.41 -8.33 -3.24
CA GLY A 47 0.99 -9.09 -4.41
C GLY A 47 0.42 -8.21 -5.54
N ARG A 48 -0.63 -8.66 -6.25
CA ARG A 48 -1.28 -7.87 -7.32
C ARG A 48 -2.35 -6.89 -6.81
N HIS A 49 -2.45 -6.68 -5.49
CA HIS A 49 -3.64 -6.08 -4.88
C HIS A 49 -3.59 -4.54 -4.88
N ALA A 50 -2.57 -3.92 -4.27
CA ALA A 50 -2.48 -2.47 -4.23
C ALA A 50 -1.04 -1.95 -4.09
N HIS A 51 -0.80 -0.73 -4.58
CA HIS A 51 0.39 0.06 -4.27
C HIS A 51 0.01 1.52 -3.93
N PRO A 52 -0.69 1.74 -2.81
CA PRO A 52 -1.36 3.02 -2.52
C PRO A 52 -0.40 4.22 -2.45
N THR A 53 0.84 3.99 -2.01
CA THR A 53 1.87 5.04 -1.95
C THR A 53 2.30 5.54 -3.34
N GLN A 54 2.17 4.70 -4.39
CA GLN A 54 2.48 5.10 -5.77
C GLN A 54 1.36 5.99 -6.32
N GLY A 55 0.09 5.61 -6.11
CA GLY A 55 -1.05 6.46 -6.47
C GLY A 55 -1.00 7.82 -5.79
N MET A 56 -0.62 7.87 -4.51
CA MET A 56 -0.42 9.14 -3.79
C MET A 56 0.70 10.00 -4.38
N LEU A 57 1.81 9.39 -4.83
CA LEU A 57 2.90 10.11 -5.50
C LEU A 57 2.45 10.70 -6.84
N ASP A 58 1.67 9.94 -7.61
CA ASP A 58 1.13 10.37 -8.90
C ASP A 58 0.15 11.54 -8.71
N MET A 59 -0.76 11.44 -7.72
CA MET A 59 -1.67 12.52 -7.34
C MET A 59 -0.90 13.76 -6.86
N LEU A 60 0.14 13.60 -6.03
CA LEU A 60 0.98 14.71 -5.59
C LEU A 60 1.65 15.41 -6.77
N THR A 61 2.10 14.64 -7.76
CA THR A 61 2.74 15.16 -8.96
C THR A 61 1.75 15.96 -9.80
N ILE A 62 0.54 15.43 -10.01
CA ILE A 62 -0.54 16.16 -10.70
C ILE A 62 -0.87 17.44 -9.96
N ARG A 63 -1.06 17.40 -8.64
CA ARG A 63 -1.38 18.59 -7.83
C ARG A 63 -0.28 19.65 -7.94
N ARG A 64 0.99 19.27 -7.93
CA ARG A 64 2.12 20.22 -8.07
C ARG A 64 2.17 20.90 -9.43
N HIS A 65 1.80 20.21 -10.51
CA HIS A 65 1.96 20.73 -11.88
C HIS A 65 0.67 21.30 -12.48
N LYS A 66 -0.51 20.85 -12.01
CA LYS A 66 -1.83 21.23 -12.52
C LYS A 66 -2.69 21.96 -11.50
N GLY A 67 -2.30 21.95 -10.22
CA GLY A 67 -3.00 22.64 -9.14
C GLY A 67 -4.27 21.92 -8.68
N SER A 68 -5.32 21.97 -9.50
CA SER A 68 -6.61 21.31 -9.24
C SER A 68 -6.73 20.00 -10.02
N PHE A 69 -7.55 19.07 -9.49
CA PHE A 69 -7.96 17.87 -10.22
C PHE A 69 -9.23 18.09 -11.05
N GLU A 70 -9.91 19.23 -10.88
CA GLU A 70 -11.13 19.54 -11.62
C GLU A 70 -10.84 19.76 -13.10
N ASN A 71 -11.71 19.23 -13.97
CA ASN A 71 -11.63 19.33 -15.43
C ASN A 71 -10.31 18.77 -16.03
N LEU A 72 -9.62 17.86 -15.34
CA LEU A 72 -8.49 17.13 -15.90
C LEU A 72 -8.95 15.84 -16.58
N SER A 73 -8.54 15.67 -17.84
CA SER A 73 -8.62 14.38 -18.54
C SER A 73 -7.31 13.63 -18.37
N VAL A 74 -7.34 12.46 -17.75
CA VAL A 74 -6.19 11.58 -17.53
C VAL A 74 -6.37 10.30 -18.33
N ALA A 75 -5.37 9.95 -19.15
CA ALA A 75 -5.33 8.67 -19.86
C ALA A 75 -4.27 7.77 -19.23
N ILE A 76 -4.65 6.55 -18.86
CA ILE A 76 -3.74 5.49 -18.43
C ILE A 76 -3.58 4.52 -19.59
N VAL A 77 -2.37 4.38 -20.12
CA VAL A 77 -2.09 3.56 -21.31
C VAL A 77 -1.14 2.43 -20.94
N GLY A 78 -1.56 1.18 -21.21
CA GLY A 78 -0.76 -0.01 -20.93
C GLY A 78 -1.63 -1.24 -20.62
N ASP A 79 -1.04 -2.24 -19.96
CA ASP A 79 -1.77 -3.42 -19.49
C ASP A 79 -2.57 -3.09 -18.22
N ILE A 80 -3.79 -2.60 -18.43
CA ILE A 80 -4.70 -2.23 -17.34
C ILE A 80 -5.13 -3.46 -16.53
N LEU A 81 -5.24 -4.62 -17.18
CA LEU A 81 -5.69 -5.84 -16.53
C LEU A 81 -4.65 -6.35 -15.53
N HIS A 82 -3.36 -6.11 -15.71
CA HIS A 82 -2.32 -6.58 -14.78
C HIS A 82 -1.62 -5.47 -13.99
N SER A 83 -1.90 -4.20 -14.28
CA SER A 83 -1.28 -3.08 -13.58
C SER A 83 -1.85 -2.89 -12.19
N ARG A 84 -0.97 -3.08 -11.20
CA ARG A 84 -1.24 -2.81 -9.78
C ARG A 84 -1.42 -1.32 -9.50
N VAL A 85 -0.82 -0.47 -10.33
CA VAL A 85 -0.85 1.00 -10.23
C VAL A 85 -2.15 1.56 -10.84
N ALA A 86 -2.65 0.94 -11.91
CA ALA A 86 -3.90 1.38 -12.53
C ALA A 86 -5.16 1.06 -11.70
N ARG A 87 -5.07 0.08 -10.78
CA ARG A 87 -6.19 -0.34 -9.91
C ARG A 87 -6.23 0.34 -8.55
N SER A 88 -5.11 0.92 -8.12
CA SER A 88 -4.95 1.61 -6.83
C SER A 88 -5.50 3.03 -6.82
#